data_AF-A0A1C5UKD4-F1
#
_entry.id   AF-A0A1C5UKD4-F1
#
_cell.length_a   1.000
_cell.length_b   1.000
_cell.length_c   1.000
_cell.angle_alpha   90.00
_cell.angle_beta   90.00
_cell.angle_gamma   90.00
#
_symmetry.space_group_name_H-M   'P 1'
#
loop_
_entity.id
_entity.type
_entity.pdbx_description
1 polymer ?
#
loop_
_entity_poly.entity_id
_entity_poly.type
_entity_poly.pdbx_seq_one_letter_code
_entity_poly.pdbx_strand_id
1 'polypeptide(L)' 'MTEKKKKEKKAETHICHACEEVIYPEDEQEYVKTKRNTKMWFHRNCIRRQMYGSNKKH' A
#
# COMPACT_ATOMS: atom_id res chain seq x y z
N MET A 1 -10.93 -13.18 -32.00
CA MET A 1 -11.64 -12.73 -30.78
C MET A 1 -10.61 -12.57 -29.68
N THR A 2 -10.21 -11.34 -29.35
CA THR A 2 -9.14 -11.09 -28.36
C THR A 2 -9.74 -11.06 -26.97
N GLU A 3 -9.65 -12.19 -26.29
CA GLU A 3 -10.02 -12.35 -24.88
C GLU A 3 -9.23 -11.35 -24.04
N LYS A 4 -9.90 -10.28 -23.60
CA LYS A 4 -9.42 -9.39 -22.55
C LYS A 4 -9.36 -10.21 -21.27
N LYS A 5 -8.23 -10.89 -21.03
CA LYS A 5 -7.89 -11.49 -19.73
C LYS A 5 -7.95 -10.37 -18.69
N LYS A 6 -9.10 -10.23 -18.02
CA LYS A 6 -9.21 -9.52 -16.76
C LYS A 6 -8.21 -10.21 -15.85
N LYS A 7 -7.05 -9.58 -15.65
CA LYS A 7 -6.13 -9.97 -14.60
C LYS A 7 -6.94 -9.89 -13.32
N GLU A 8 -7.43 -11.04 -12.84
CA GLU A 8 -7.81 -11.21 -11.46
C GLU A 8 -6.62 -10.65 -10.68
N LYS A 9 -6.82 -9.50 -10.02
CA LYS A 9 -5.86 -9.00 -9.07
C LYS A 9 -5.84 -10.07 -8.00
N LYS A 10 -4.89 -11.01 -8.10
CA LYS A 10 -4.53 -11.87 -6.98
C LYS A 10 -4.36 -10.90 -5.84
N ALA A 11 -5.20 -11.04 -4.85
CA ALA A 11 -5.14 -10.20 -3.70
C ALA A 11 -3.84 -10.65 -2.99
N GLU A 12 -2.78 -9.89 -3.22
CA GLU A 12 -1.43 -10.21 -2.75
C GLU A 12 -1.30 -9.72 -1.30
N THR A 13 -0.66 -10.54 -0.47
CA THR A 13 -0.21 -10.11 0.86
C THR A 13 1.00 -9.20 0.69
N HIS A 14 1.03 -8.13 1.47
CA HIS A 14 2.16 -7.19 1.48
C HIS A 14 2.63 -6.94 2.91
N ILE A 15 3.80 -6.32 3.07
CA ILE A 15 4.29 -5.87 4.37
C ILE A 15 4.08 -4.35 4.44
N CYS A 16 3.45 -3.88 5.50
CA CYS A 16 3.30 -2.45 5.74
C CYS A 16 4.65 -1.83 6.04
N HIS A 17 5.05 -0.83 5.26
CA HIS A 17 6.33 -0.16 5.46
C HIS A 17 6.34 0.81 6.67
N ALA A 18 5.21 1.02 7.34
CA ALA A 18 5.10 1.91 8.50
C ALA A 18 5.03 1.17 9.85
N CYS A 19 4.37 0.01 9.93
CA CYS A 19 4.28 -0.78 11.16
C CYS A 19 4.93 -2.16 11.07
N GLU A 20 5.47 -2.53 9.90
CA GLU A 20 6.16 -3.81 9.66
C GLU A 20 5.28 -5.06 9.77
N GLU A 21 3.96 -4.87 9.94
CA GLU A 21 2.99 -5.96 9.97
C GLU A 21 2.51 -6.36 8.57
N VAL A 22 1.99 -7.58 8.47
CA VAL A 22 1.39 -8.10 7.24
C VAL A 22 0.09 -7.35 6.93
N ILE A 23 -0.07 -6.98 5.68
CA ILE A 23 -1.31 -6.49 5.07
C ILE A 23 -1.91 -7.69 4.37
N TYR A 24 -3.02 -8.21 4.90
CA TYR A 24 -3.75 -9.26 4.20
C TYR A 24 -4.50 -8.67 3.01
N PRO A 25 -4.75 -9.47 1.97
CA PRO A 25 -5.52 -9.05 0.80
C PRO A 25 -6.91 -8.48 1.10
N GLU A 26 -7.49 -8.90 2.23
CA GLU A 26 -8.81 -8.51 2.71
C GLU A 26 -8.77 -7.17 3.45
N ASP A 27 -7.59 -6.71 3.87
CA ASP A 27 -7.39 -5.45 4.57
C ASP A 27 -7.41 -4.25 3.61
N GLU A 28 -7.89 -3.11 4.12
CA GLU A 28 -7.78 -1.85 3.41
C GLU A 28 -6.30 -1.42 3.28
N GLN A 29 -5.82 -1.43 2.04
CA GLN A 29 -4.42 -1.17 1.71
C GLN A 29 -4.25 -0.05 0.70
N GLU A 30 -3.14 0.68 0.83
CA GLU A 30 -2.72 1.68 -0.12
C GLU A 30 -1.24 1.52 -0.44
N TYR A 31 -0.85 1.93 -1.64
CA TYR A 31 0.55 1.94 -2.05
C TYR A 31 0.99 3.34 -2.46
N VAL A 32 2.24 3.64 -2.17
CA VAL A 32 2.92 4.87 -2.59
C VAL A 32 4.00 4.49 -3.59
N LYS A 33 4.10 5.29 -4.64
CA LYS A 33 5.16 5.17 -5.61
C LYS A 33 6.22 6.23 -5.34
N THR A 34 7.44 5.82 -5.03
CA THR A 34 8.55 6.76 -4.82
C THR A 34 9.02 7.36 -6.14
N LYS A 35 9.79 8.46 -6.07
CA LYS A 35 10.45 9.07 -7.25
C LYS A 35 11.32 8.09 -8.03
N ARG A 36 11.85 7.05 -7.38
CA ARG A 36 12.66 5.98 -7.98
C ARG A 36 11.83 4.81 -8.52
N ASN A 37 10.51 4.99 -8.67
CA ASN A 37 9.59 3.96 -9.18
C ASN A 37 9.44 2.74 -8.25
N THR A 38 9.88 2.84 -6.99
CA THR A 38 9.66 1.79 -5.98
C THR A 38 8.23 1.86 -5.46
N LYS A 39 7.55 0.73 -5.39
CA LYS A 39 6.22 0.61 -4.77
C LYS A 39 6.39 0.23 -3.30
N MET A 40 5.79 1.02 -2.42
CA MET A 40 5.74 0.77 -0.98
C MET A 40 4.29 0.58 -0.57
N TRP A 41 4.01 -0.45 0.22
CA TRP A 41 2.66 -0.81 0.65
C TRP A 41 2.45 -0.41 2.10
N PHE A 42 1.23 0.02 2.42
CA PHE A 42 0.84 0.49 3.74
C PHE A 42 -0.61 0.09 4.03
N HIS A 43 -0.93 -0.21 5.30
CA HIS A 43 -2.32 -0.15 5.73
C HIS A 43 -2.84 1.27 5.52
N ARG A 44 -4.12 1.40 5.17
CA ARG A 44 -4.79 2.69 4.95
C ARG A 44 -4.68 3.65 6.15
N ASN A 45 -4.70 3.11 7.37
CA ASN A 45 -4.53 3.89 8.59
C ASN A 45 -3.08 4.34 8.81
N CYS A 46 -2.12 3.48 8.47
CA CYS A 46 -0.69 3.76 8.65
C CYS A 46 -0.19 4.84 7.69
N ILE A 47 -0.58 4.78 6.41
CA ILE A 47 -0.21 5.82 5.43
C ILE A 47 -0.79 7.19 5.79
N ARG A 48 -2.02 7.25 6.32
CA ARG A 48 -2.62 8.50 6.78
C ARG A 48 -1.80 9.13 7.91
N ARG A 49 -1.34 8.32 8.87
CA ARG A 49 -0.43 8.78 9.93
C ARG A 49 0.93 9.21 9.38
N GLN A 50 1.48 8.50 8.39
CA GLN A 50 2.78 8.84 7.81
C GLN A 50 2.75 10.15 7.00
N MET A 51 1.71 10.34 6.17
CA MET A 51 1.63 11.47 5.22
C MET A 51 1.07 12.74 5.86
N TYR A 52 0.11 12.61 6.78
CA TYR A 52 -0.55 13.75 7.43
C TYR A 52 -0.13 13.94 8.89
N GLY A 53 0.58 12.99 9.50
CA GLY A 53 1.06 13.08 10.88
C GLY A 53 2.32 13.94 11.07
N SER A 54 2.88 14.49 9.99
CA SER A 54 4.02 15.43 10.03
C SER A 54 3.59 16.85 10.43
N ASN A 55 2.85 16.97 11.53
CA ASN A 55 2.67 18.24 12.25
C ASN A 55 3.22 18.14 13.68
N LYS A 56 4.33 17.40 13.86
CA LYS A 56 5.17 17.50 15.05
C LYS A 56 6.48 18.16 14.66
N LYS A 57 6.50 19.49 14.77
CA LYS A 57 7.72 20.20 15.18
C LYS A 57 8.17 19.58 16.50
N HIS A 58 9.38 19.05 16.55
CA HIS A 58 10.22 19.22 17.72
C HIS A 58 11.69 19.16 17.30
#